data_AF-A0A8J8SZN7-F1
#
_entry.id   AF-A0A8J8SZN7-F1
#
_cell.length_a   1.000
_cell.length_b   1.000
_cell.length_c   1.000
_cell.angle_alpha   90.00
_cell.angle_beta   90.00
_cell.angle_gamma   90.00
#
_symmetry.space_group_name_H-M   'P 1'
#
loop_
_entity.id
_entity.type
_entity.pdbx_description
1 polymer ?
#
loop_
_entity_poly.entity_id
_entity_poly.type
_entity_poly.pdbx_seq_one_letter_code
_entity_poly.pdbx_strand_id
1 'polypeptide(L)'
;MEADGGENKEQDRYLPIANIGRIMKQALPGEAKISKEARETVQECVSEFISFITSEASDKCKKGNRKTINGDDLLYALNQLGFDRYIDNLNLYYGKYKEAQKAADQKGGSASNAELVDKAHEAVSKSMRGGAGKKAGSDSEEEEEDEDDEEEDEGEEDEGRA
;
A
#
# COMPACT_ATOMS: atom_id res chain seq x y z
N MET A 1 -12.01 34.04 -8.02
CA MET A 1 -11.72 32.80 -8.76
C MET A 1 -10.40 32.30 -8.22
N GLU A 2 -10.44 31.32 -7.32
CA GLU A 2 -9.26 30.57 -6.88
C GLU A 2 -9.47 29.15 -7.38
N ALA A 3 -8.96 28.87 -8.57
CA ALA A 3 -8.80 27.53 -9.11
C ALA A 3 -7.32 27.43 -9.49
N ASP A 4 -6.67 26.33 -9.07
CA ASP A 4 -5.47 25.70 -9.66
C ASP A 4 -4.61 24.92 -8.64
N GLY A 5 -4.96 24.90 -7.34
CA GLY A 5 -4.20 24.16 -6.32
C GLY A 5 -4.73 22.77 -5.96
N GLY A 6 -5.74 22.26 -6.67
CA GLY A 6 -6.52 21.07 -6.27
C GLY A 6 -5.84 19.75 -6.64
N GLU A 7 -5.48 19.59 -7.91
CA GLU A 7 -4.97 18.33 -8.46
C GLU A 7 -3.65 17.90 -7.80
N ASN A 8 -2.76 18.87 -7.53
CA ASN A 8 -1.46 18.60 -6.92
C ASN A 8 -1.59 18.06 -5.46
N LYS A 9 -2.63 18.50 -4.73
CA LYS A 9 -2.92 18.00 -3.37
C LYS A 9 -3.61 16.65 -3.36
N GLU A 10 -4.34 16.31 -4.42
CA GLU A 10 -4.97 15.00 -4.54
C GLU A 10 -3.95 13.93 -4.89
N GLN A 11 -3.00 14.25 -5.77
CA GLN A 11 -1.87 13.37 -6.09
C GLN A 11 -0.99 13.06 -4.87
N ASP A 12 -0.79 14.01 -3.96
CA ASP A 12 -0.07 13.78 -2.68
C ASP A 12 -0.69 12.66 -1.82
N ARG A 13 -1.96 12.30 -2.04
CA ARG A 13 -2.66 11.25 -1.28
C ARG A 13 -2.50 9.85 -1.90
N TYR A 14 -1.99 9.76 -3.12
CA TYR A 14 -1.90 8.51 -3.86
C TYR A 14 -0.51 7.89 -3.76
N LEU A 15 -0.48 6.56 -3.63
CA LEU A 15 0.78 5.82 -3.78
C LEU A 15 1.17 5.77 -5.26
N PRO A 16 2.46 5.68 -5.60
CA PRO A 16 2.90 5.60 -6.99
C PRO A 16 2.20 4.47 -7.75
N ILE A 17 1.62 4.78 -8.92
CA ILE A 17 0.82 3.83 -9.72
C ILE A 17 1.62 2.56 -10.08
N ALA A 18 2.93 2.71 -10.32
CA ALA A 18 3.83 1.59 -10.60
C ALA A 18 3.90 0.58 -9.43
N ASN A 19 3.87 1.06 -8.18
CA ASN A 19 3.86 0.18 -7.01
C ASN A 19 2.54 -0.57 -6.89
N ILE A 20 1.41 0.08 -7.22
CA ILE A 20 0.09 -0.56 -7.29
C ILE A 20 0.08 -1.66 -8.34
N GLY A 21 0.50 -1.35 -9.57
CA GLY A 21 0.57 -2.31 -10.68
C GLY A 21 1.41 -3.54 -10.34
N ARG A 22 2.59 -3.35 -9.73
CA ARG A 22 3.49 -4.46 -9.32
C ARG A 22 2.83 -5.39 -8.30
N ILE A 23 2.14 -4.85 -7.29
CA ILE A 23 1.46 -5.66 -6.27
C ILE A 23 0.25 -6.39 -6.86
N MET A 24 -0.55 -5.71 -7.68
CA MET A 24 -1.69 -6.35 -8.35
C MET A 24 -1.23 -7.52 -9.23
N LYS A 25 -0.15 -7.36 -9.99
CA LYS A 25 0.39 -8.41 -10.86
C LYS A 25 0.84 -9.65 -10.08
N GLN A 26 1.39 -9.49 -8.87
CA GLN A 26 1.79 -10.62 -8.01
C GLN A 26 0.61 -11.52 -7.59
N ALA A 27 -0.62 -10.99 -7.61
CA ALA A 27 -1.82 -11.76 -7.30
C ALA A 27 -2.41 -12.48 -8.53
N LEU A 28 -1.85 -12.29 -9.72
CA LEU A 28 -2.35 -12.80 -10.99
C LEU A 28 -1.37 -13.78 -11.65
N PRO A 29 -1.82 -14.60 -12.61
CA PRO A 29 -0.93 -15.38 -13.47
C PRO A 29 0.04 -14.49 -14.26
N GLY A 30 1.22 -15.01 -14.62
CA GLY A 30 2.30 -14.24 -15.27
C GLY A 30 1.86 -13.46 -16.52
N GLU A 31 1.06 -14.07 -17.38
CA GLU A 31 0.58 -13.46 -18.63
C GLU A 31 -0.59 -12.48 -18.47
N ALA A 32 -1.15 -12.33 -17.26
CA ALA A 32 -2.36 -11.53 -17.06
C ALA A 32 -2.10 -10.03 -17.22
N LYS A 33 -2.82 -9.37 -18.13
CA LYS A 33 -2.77 -7.91 -18.29
C LYS A 33 -3.68 -7.21 -17.29
N ILE A 34 -3.33 -5.99 -16.88
CA ILE A 34 -4.12 -5.13 -15.99
C ILE A 34 -4.31 -3.81 -16.72
N SER A 35 -5.55 -3.40 -16.95
CA SER A 35 -5.83 -2.12 -17.61
C SER A 35 -5.42 -0.93 -16.74
N LYS A 36 -5.19 0.21 -17.37
CA LYS A 36 -4.91 1.49 -16.69
C LYS A 36 -6.00 1.83 -15.68
N GLU A 37 -7.26 1.75 -16.08
CA GLU A 37 -8.42 2.09 -15.23
C GLU A 37 -8.48 1.19 -13.99
N ALA A 38 -8.10 -0.09 -14.11
CA ALA A 38 -8.05 -1.01 -12.98
C ALA A 38 -6.93 -0.63 -12.00
N ARG A 39 -5.75 -0.20 -12.49
CA ARG A 39 -4.66 0.30 -11.65
C ARG A 39 -5.09 1.57 -10.89
N GLU A 40 -5.74 2.51 -11.57
CA GLU A 40 -6.23 3.77 -11.01
C GLU A 40 -7.34 3.53 -9.96
N THR A 41 -8.31 2.66 -10.28
CA THR A 41 -9.39 2.30 -9.35
C THR A 41 -8.81 1.70 -8.05
N VAL A 42 -7.82 0.81 -8.16
CA VAL A 42 -7.18 0.22 -6.98
C VAL A 42 -6.34 1.26 -6.22
N GLN A 43 -5.69 2.19 -6.92
CA GLN A 43 -4.95 3.30 -6.28
C GLN A 43 -5.88 4.15 -5.41
N GLU A 44 -7.05 4.54 -5.93
CA GLU A 44 -8.08 5.26 -5.18
C GLU A 44 -8.57 4.44 -3.98
N CYS A 45 -8.90 3.17 -4.20
CA CYS A 45 -9.36 2.25 -3.17
C CYS A 45 -8.35 2.07 -2.03
N VAL A 46 -7.04 2.03 -2.34
CA VAL A 46 -5.98 1.90 -1.33
C VAL A 46 -5.87 3.16 -0.48
N SER A 47 -6.00 4.34 -1.07
CA SER A 47 -6.00 5.60 -0.32
C SER A 47 -7.24 5.74 0.57
N GLU A 48 -8.40 5.30 0.08
CA GLU A 48 -9.60 5.20 0.91
C GLU A 48 -9.42 4.16 2.02
N PHE A 49 -8.85 2.99 1.74
CA PHE A 49 -8.58 1.94 2.72
C PHE A 49 -7.70 2.44 3.87
N ILE A 50 -6.61 3.15 3.57
CA ILE A 50 -5.75 3.76 4.59
C ILE A 50 -6.57 4.74 5.45
N SER A 51 -7.37 5.60 4.82
CA SER A 51 -8.22 6.55 5.54
C SER A 51 -9.28 5.86 6.40
N PHE A 52 -9.86 4.78 5.90
CA PHE A 52 -10.89 4.00 6.56
C PHE A 52 -10.35 3.30 7.82
N ILE A 53 -9.26 2.52 7.70
CA ILE A 53 -8.64 1.85 8.85
C ILE A 53 -8.14 2.87 9.88
N THR A 54 -7.50 3.95 9.43
CA THR A 54 -6.95 4.96 10.34
C THR A 54 -8.03 5.75 11.06
N SER A 55 -9.22 5.93 10.46
CA SER A 55 -10.36 6.57 11.12
C SER A 55 -10.87 5.76 12.31
N GLU A 56 -11.09 4.45 12.15
CA GLU A 56 -11.52 3.57 13.24
C GLU A 56 -10.45 3.45 14.34
N ALA A 57 -9.17 3.34 13.95
CA ALA A 57 -8.06 3.32 14.90
C ALA A 57 -7.95 4.64 15.69
N SER A 58 -8.18 5.77 15.02
CA SER A 58 -8.22 7.10 15.65
C SER A 58 -9.32 7.18 16.70
N ASP A 59 -10.50 6.66 16.39
CA ASP A 59 -11.63 6.65 17.33
C ASP A 59 -11.37 5.75 18.53
N LYS A 60 -10.74 4.58 18.33
CA LYS A 60 -10.27 3.72 19.44
C LYS A 60 -9.26 4.44 20.32
N CYS A 61 -8.28 5.12 19.72
CA CYS A 61 -7.24 5.86 20.41
C CYS A 61 -7.84 7.00 21.27
N LYS A 62 -8.75 7.79 20.69
CA LYS A 62 -9.47 8.88 21.38
C LYS A 62 -10.34 8.37 22.53
N LYS A 63 -11.07 7.26 22.33
CA LYS A 63 -11.84 6.59 23.41
C LYS A 63 -10.94 6.17 24.58
N GLY A 64 -9.67 5.88 24.31
CA GLY A 64 -8.65 5.61 25.32
C GLY A 64 -7.95 6.85 25.91
N ASN A 65 -8.45 8.07 25.65
CA ASN A 65 -7.83 9.35 26.05
C ASN A 65 -6.38 9.52 25.58
N ARG A 66 -5.99 8.86 24.48
CA ARG A 66 -4.67 9.01 23.87
C ARG A 66 -4.75 9.93 22.65
N LYS A 67 -3.64 10.62 22.37
CA LYS A 67 -3.48 11.49 21.19
C LYS A 67 -2.63 10.86 20.09
N THR A 68 -2.00 9.72 20.38
CA THR A 68 -1.07 9.04 19.48
C THR A 68 -1.60 7.63 19.23
N ILE A 69 -1.93 7.36 17.97
CA ILE A 69 -2.32 6.03 17.49
C ILE A 69 -1.12 5.10 17.59
N ASN A 70 -1.33 3.88 18.08
CA ASN A 70 -0.30 2.85 18.15
C ASN A 70 -0.74 1.57 17.40
N GLY A 71 0.14 0.57 17.37
CA GLY A 71 -0.16 -0.69 16.68
C GLY A 71 -1.33 -1.48 17.28
N ASP A 72 -1.57 -1.38 18.60
CA ASP A 72 -2.72 -2.02 19.25
C ASP A 72 -4.07 -1.42 18.76
N ASP A 73 -4.11 -0.13 18.46
CA ASP A 73 -5.28 0.53 17.86
C ASP A 73 -5.57 0.03 16.44
N LEU A 74 -4.51 -0.15 15.63
CA LEU A 74 -4.64 -0.65 14.26
C LEU A 74 -5.12 -2.10 14.24
N LEU A 75 -4.58 -2.95 15.11
CA LEU A 75 -5.03 -4.34 15.25
C LEU A 75 -6.51 -4.41 15.66
N TYR A 76 -6.94 -3.56 16.60
CA TYR A 76 -8.34 -3.46 16.97
C TYR A 76 -9.21 -3.02 15.78
N ALA A 77 -8.80 -1.98 15.06
CA ALA A 77 -9.56 -1.44 13.92
C ALA A 77 -9.73 -2.50 12.82
N LEU A 78 -8.66 -3.18 12.45
CA LEU A 78 -8.70 -4.25 11.44
C LEU A 78 -9.66 -5.38 11.84
N ASN A 79 -9.65 -5.79 13.11
CA ASN A 79 -10.57 -6.81 13.60
C ASN A 79 -12.03 -6.34 13.53
N GLN A 80 -12.32 -5.11 13.96
CA GLN A 80 -13.70 -4.60 13.91
C GLN A 80 -14.24 -4.37 12.51
N LEU A 81 -13.36 -4.09 11.56
CA LEU A 81 -13.73 -3.87 10.16
C LEU A 81 -13.79 -5.18 9.35
N GLY A 82 -13.61 -6.34 9.99
CA GLY A 82 -13.76 -7.66 9.36
C GLY A 82 -12.51 -8.17 8.64
N PHE A 83 -11.35 -7.61 8.92
CA PHE A 83 -10.05 -8.03 8.38
C PHE A 83 -9.36 -9.09 9.29
N ASP A 84 -10.14 -9.94 9.95
CA ASP A 84 -9.68 -10.89 10.97
C ASP A 84 -8.57 -11.82 10.45
N ARG A 85 -8.63 -12.18 9.16
CA ARG A 85 -7.63 -13.04 8.51
C ARG A 85 -6.21 -12.47 8.50
N TYR A 86 -6.05 -11.16 8.69
CA TYR A 86 -4.74 -10.50 8.74
C TYR A 86 -4.21 -10.39 10.17
N ILE A 87 -5.05 -10.54 11.19
CA ILE A 87 -4.72 -10.22 12.59
C ILE A 87 -3.59 -11.09 13.14
N ASP A 88 -3.58 -12.39 12.85
CA ASP A 88 -2.54 -13.29 13.36
C ASP A 88 -1.15 -12.93 12.81
N ASN A 89 -1.07 -12.65 11.51
CA ASN A 89 0.18 -12.26 10.86
C ASN A 89 0.68 -10.90 11.37
N LEU A 90 -0.24 -9.94 11.53
CA LEU A 90 0.10 -8.61 12.03
C LEU A 90 0.49 -8.63 13.51
N ASN A 91 -0.13 -9.47 14.33
CA ASN A 91 0.26 -9.68 15.72
C ASN A 91 1.67 -10.27 15.83
N LEU A 92 2.00 -11.26 15.00
CA LEU A 92 3.34 -11.83 14.94
C LEU A 92 4.37 -10.74 14.60
N TYR A 93 4.11 -9.97 13.54
CA TYR A 93 4.98 -8.88 13.13
C TYR A 93 5.13 -7.81 14.21
N TYR A 94 4.02 -7.38 14.81
CA TYR A 94 4.01 -6.37 15.86
C TYR A 94 4.75 -6.82 17.13
N GLY A 95 4.65 -8.11 17.48
CA GLY A 95 5.45 -8.72 18.53
C GLY A 95 6.95 -8.61 18.25
N LYS A 96 7.38 -8.93 17.03
CA LYS A 96 8.79 -8.80 16.62
C LYS A 96 9.29 -7.37 16.59
N TYR A 97 8.45 -6.42 16.19
CA TYR A 97 8.74 -5.00 16.31
C TYR A 97 8.95 -4.56 17.77
N LYS A 98 8.04 -4.95 18.69
CA LYS A 98 8.17 -4.65 20.12
C LYS A 98 9.43 -5.27 20.75
N GLU A 99 9.79 -6.49 20.35
CA GLU A 99 11.04 -7.16 20.77
C GLU A 99 12.27 -6.36 20.32
N ALA A 100 12.31 -5.95 19.04
CA ALA A 100 13.40 -5.17 18.48
C ALA A 100 13.55 -3.80 19.17
N GLN A 101 12.42 -3.13 19.47
CA GLN A 101 12.40 -1.86 20.18
C GLN A 101 13.00 -2.01 21.59
N LYS A 102 12.53 -2.99 22.38
CA LYS A 102 13.05 -3.27 23.72
C LYS A 102 14.55 -3.57 23.73
N ALA A 103 15.03 -4.32 22.72
CA ALA A 103 16.44 -4.66 22.60
C ALA A 103 17.32 -3.44 22.24
N ALA A 104 16.78 -2.47 21.50
CA ALA A 104 17.46 -1.20 21.23
C ALA A 104 17.55 -0.34 22.50
N ASP A 105 16.43 -0.19 23.21
CA ASP A 105 16.36 0.59 24.45
C ASP A 105 17.33 0.07 25.52
N GLN A 106 17.46 -1.26 25.66
CA GLN A 106 18.40 -1.89 26.60
C GLN A 106 19.88 -1.63 26.27
N LYS A 107 20.21 -1.38 25.00
CA LYS A 107 21.57 -1.04 24.57
C LYS A 107 21.89 0.45 24.72
N GLY A 108 20.98 1.24 25.31
CA GLY A 108 21.14 2.67 25.52
C GLY A 108 21.13 3.49 24.23
N GLY A 109 20.69 2.91 23.11
CA GLY A 109 20.60 3.57 21.81
C GLY A 109 19.15 3.71 21.36
N SER A 110 18.80 4.85 20.77
CA SER A 110 17.51 5.02 20.08
C SER A 110 17.65 4.48 18.67
N ALA A 111 17.09 3.29 18.41
CA ALA A 111 16.99 2.80 17.03
C ALA A 111 15.98 3.65 16.25
N SER A 112 16.28 3.91 14.99
CA SER A 112 15.32 4.54 14.08
C SER A 112 14.16 3.59 13.79
N ASN A 113 13.00 4.15 13.41
CA ASN A 113 11.84 3.32 13.07
C ASN A 113 12.14 2.38 11.89
N ALA A 114 12.92 2.83 10.90
CA ALA A 114 13.34 2.00 9.77
C ALA A 114 14.11 0.76 10.23
N GLU A 115 15.10 0.93 11.12
CA GLU A 115 15.87 -0.20 11.67
C GLU A 115 15.01 -1.18 12.46
N LEU A 116 13.98 -0.69 13.17
CA LEU A 116 13.06 -1.53 13.91
C LEU A 116 12.16 -2.35 12.96
N VAL A 117 11.67 -1.71 11.90
CA VAL A 117 10.88 -2.34 10.83
C VAL A 117 11.69 -3.43 10.12
N ASP A 118 12.94 -3.15 9.77
CA ASP A 118 13.83 -4.11 9.10
C ASP A 118 14.10 -5.33 9.97
N LYS A 119 14.42 -5.12 11.26
CA LYS A 119 14.62 -6.21 12.22
C LYS A 119 13.36 -7.05 12.41
N ALA A 120 12.19 -6.42 12.49
CA ALA A 120 10.92 -7.12 12.58
C ALA A 120 10.66 -7.97 11.33
N HIS A 121 10.87 -7.38 10.14
CA HIS A 121 10.71 -8.05 8.86
C HIS A 121 11.63 -9.28 8.73
N GLU A 122 12.91 -9.15 9.09
CA GLU A 122 13.86 -10.26 9.11
C GLU A 122 13.43 -11.38 10.06
N ALA A 123 13.02 -11.01 11.29
CA ALA A 123 12.59 -11.98 12.30
C ALA A 123 11.33 -12.75 11.91
N VAL A 124 10.36 -12.08 11.28
CA VAL A 124 9.14 -12.71 10.75
C VAL A 124 9.48 -13.63 9.58
N SER A 125 10.29 -13.14 8.62
CA SER A 125 10.74 -13.94 7.47
C SER A 125 11.45 -15.22 7.89
N LYS A 126 12.31 -15.15 8.93
CA LYS A 126 12.98 -16.31 9.51
C LYS A 126 12.00 -17.30 10.15
N SER A 127 10.96 -16.78 10.82
CA SER A 127 9.92 -17.60 11.45
C SER A 127 9.06 -18.34 10.42
N MET A 128 8.74 -17.70 9.29
CA MET A 128 7.97 -18.33 8.20
C MET A 128 8.80 -19.35 7.40
N ARG A 129 10.09 -19.10 7.14
CA ARG A 129 10.98 -20.03 6.42
C ARG A 129 11.34 -21.29 7.23
N GLY A 130 10.96 -21.36 8.51
CA GLY A 130 11.05 -22.56 9.34
C GLY A 130 10.13 -23.70 8.88
N GLY A 131 9.17 -23.43 7.98
CA GLY A 131 8.36 -24.44 7.31
C GLY A 131 8.32 -24.19 5.79
N ALA A 132 8.74 -25.18 5.00
CA ALA A 132 8.67 -25.24 3.54
C ALA A 132 9.68 -24.39 2.72
N GLY A 133 10.71 -25.08 2.21
CA GLY A 133 11.01 -25.19 0.78
C GLY A 133 11.15 -23.92 -0.07
N LYS A 134 12.39 -23.65 -0.51
CA LYS A 134 12.74 -22.79 -1.65
C LYS A 134 11.81 -22.97 -2.86
N LYS A 135 11.41 -21.85 -3.47
CA LYS A 135 11.63 -21.64 -4.91
C LYS A 135 11.75 -20.15 -5.23
N ALA A 136 12.81 -19.83 -5.97
CA ALA A 136 13.05 -18.57 -6.63
C ALA A 136 12.46 -18.64 -8.05
N GLY A 137 11.93 -17.51 -8.54
CA GLY A 137 11.64 -17.24 -9.95
C GLY A 137 11.75 -15.73 -10.12
N SER A 138 12.90 -15.26 -10.61
CA SER A 138 13.15 -14.91 -12.02
C SER A 138 12.47 -13.60 -12.36
N ASP A 139 13.27 -12.55 -12.22
CA ASP A 139 13.04 -11.19 -12.67
C ASP A 139 13.02 -11.19 -14.21
N SER A 140 11.92 -10.70 -14.78
CA SER A 140 11.82 -10.36 -16.19
C SER A 140 11.29 -8.94 -16.21
N GLU A 141 12.22 -7.99 -16.37
CA GLU A 141 11.94 -6.63 -16.78
C GLU A 141 11.38 -6.72 -18.21
N GLU A 142 10.06 -6.64 -18.35
CA GLU A 142 9.44 -6.31 -19.62
C GLU A 142 9.13 -4.82 -19.58
N GLU A 143 9.78 -4.10 -20.49
CA GLU A 143 9.58 -2.68 -20.78
C GLU A 143 8.11 -2.47 -21.19
N GLU A 144 7.40 -1.58 -20.51
CA GLU A 144 6.04 -1.19 -20.92
C GLU A 144 6.20 -0.26 -22.15
N GLU A 145 5.85 -0.77 -23.33
CA GLU A 145 5.58 0.06 -24.50
C GLU A 145 4.23 0.74 -24.28
N ASP A 146 4.27 2.04 -24.01
CA ASP A 146 3.11 2.93 -24.04
C ASP A 146 2.62 3.02 -25.51
N GLU A 147 1.62 2.21 -25.88
CA GLU A 147 0.88 2.43 -27.12
C GLU A 147 -0.04 3.63 -26.90
N ASP A 148 0.36 4.74 -27.52
CA ASP A 148 -0.40 5.98 -27.71
C ASP A 148 -1.85 5.66 -28.09
N ASP A 149 -2.80 6.12 -27.27
CA ASP A 149 -4.22 6.12 -27.63
C ASP A 149 -4.41 7.19 -28.70
N GLU A 150 -4.76 6.74 -29.90
CA GLU A 150 -4.84 7.50 -31.12
C GLU A 150 -5.74 8.73 -30.96
N GLU A 151 -5.26 9.90 -31.40
CA GLU A 151 -6.10 11.06 -31.59
C GLU A 151 -7.15 10.76 -32.68
N GLU A 152 -8.42 10.62 -32.29
CA GLU A 152 -9.53 10.71 -33.24
C GLU A 152 -9.71 12.19 -33.65
N ASP A 153 -8.91 12.58 -34.65
CA ASP A 153 -9.20 13.68 -35.57
C ASP A 153 -10.36 13.27 -36.48
N GLU A 154 -11.57 13.75 -36.19
CA GLU A 154 -12.66 13.82 -37.18
C GLU A 154 -12.91 15.29 -37.56
N GLY A 155 -12.04 15.82 -38.42
CA GLY A 155 -12.40 16.19 -39.79
C GLY A 155 -13.44 17.31 -39.98
N GLU A 156 -12.94 18.48 -40.37
CA GLU A 156 -13.72 19.51 -41.07
C GLU A 156 -14.33 18.96 -42.37
N GLU A 157 -15.66 18.99 -42.50
CA GLU A 157 -16.33 18.94 -43.81
C GLU A 157 -16.85 20.35 -44.17
N ASP A 158 -16.01 21.11 -44.87
CA ASP A 158 -16.42 22.20 -45.75
C ASP A 158 -16.83 21.61 -47.10
N GLU A 159 -18.13 21.58 -47.40
CA GLU A 159 -18.62 21.58 -48.78
C GLU A 159 -19.62 22.72 -48.97
N GLY A 160 -19.10 23.88 -49.36
CA GLY A 160 -19.87 24.85 -50.11
C GLY A 160 -20.31 24.30 -51.47
N ARG A 161 -21.59 24.48 -51.82
CA ARG A 161 -22.06 25.26 -53.00
C ARG A 161 -23.46 24.83 -53.48
N ALA A 162 -24.40 25.78 -53.46
CA ALA A 162 -25.18 26.22 -54.64
C ALA A 162 -25.97 27.48 -54.30
#